data_AF-A0A9J6GUK3-F1
#
_entry.id   AF-A0A9J6GUK3-F1
#
_cell.length_a   1.000
_cell.length_b   1.000
_cell.length_c   1.000
_cell.angle_alpha   90.00
_cell.angle_beta   90.00
_cell.angle_gamma   90.00
#
_symmetry.space_group_name_H-M   'P 1'
#
loop_
_entity.id
_entity.type
_entity.pdbx_description
1 polymer ?
#
loop_
_entity_poly.entity_id
_entity_poly.type
_entity_poly.pdbx_seq_one_letter_code
_entity_poly.pdbx_strand_id
1 'polypeptide(L)'
;MSKHVQELQESVEITSKQYITLLDQVKANQQQMSKGEEEIDALKKTVFEQAMQIQRLQEDQNESEQYSRRANLEIHGSPFEKDEDFKDELSELAVALKLPNVSLSDVLAIRRLPSKRDTVPVVLVRFVSLSVKESWSAARGSLRQLHQSGALPKLCFNDNLTKFNRDLFWHARTAAKDKGYLFAWVKTGKIYVKKTEDAPLLRISKLSDIAKIQ
;
A
#
# COMPACT_ATOMS: atom_id res chain seq x y z
N MET A 1 54.53 30.82 -63.72
CA MET A 1 54.38 29.87 -62.60
C MET A 1 53.99 28.51 -63.17
N SER A 2 54.53 27.41 -62.64
CA SER A 2 54.26 26.05 -63.13
C SER A 2 52.80 25.64 -62.86
N LYS A 3 52.15 24.93 -63.79
CA LYS A 3 50.75 24.47 -63.72
C LYS A 3 50.42 23.74 -62.40
N HIS A 4 51.38 22.98 -61.89
CA HIS A 4 51.30 22.32 -60.58
C HIS A 4 51.17 23.27 -59.39
N VAL A 5 51.80 24.45 -59.44
CA VAL A 5 51.70 25.45 -58.36
C VAL A 5 50.29 26.01 -58.28
N GLN A 6 49.63 26.15 -59.44
CA GLN A 6 48.27 26.67 -59.56
C GLN A 6 47.23 25.66 -59.05
N GLU A 7 47.38 24.38 -59.44
CA GLU A 7 46.58 23.26 -58.93
C GLU A 7 46.72 23.10 -57.39
N LEU A 8 47.93 23.27 -56.87
CA LEU A 8 48.18 23.26 -55.42
C LEU A 8 47.52 24.44 -54.71
N GLN A 9 47.55 25.66 -55.27
CA GLN A 9 46.86 26.81 -54.70
C GLN A 9 45.34 26.60 -54.61
N GLU A 10 44.72 26.08 -55.68
CA GLU A 10 43.29 25.76 -55.70
C GLU A 10 42.94 24.68 -54.66
N SER A 11 43.75 23.63 -54.55
CA SER A 11 43.57 22.60 -53.52
C SER A 11 43.65 23.18 -52.12
N VAL A 12 44.63 24.04 -51.85
CA VAL A 12 44.81 24.68 -50.53
C VAL A 12 43.62 25.59 -50.19
N GLU A 13 43.11 26.35 -51.17
CA GLU A 13 41.90 27.16 -50.97
C GLU A 13 40.67 26.30 -50.65
N ILE A 14 40.47 25.19 -51.37
CA ILE A 14 39.36 24.27 -51.12
C ILE A 14 39.47 23.67 -49.72
N THR A 15 40.65 23.19 -49.34
CA THR A 15 40.89 22.62 -48.00
C THR A 15 40.70 23.67 -46.91
N SER A 16 41.13 24.91 -47.12
CA SER A 16 40.91 26.02 -46.18
C SER A 16 39.41 26.30 -45.97
N LYS A 17 38.62 26.34 -47.04
CA LYS A 17 37.15 26.51 -46.97
C LYS A 17 36.47 25.34 -46.23
N GLN A 18 36.90 24.11 -46.49
CA GLN A 18 36.42 22.91 -45.79
C GLN A 18 36.78 22.94 -44.31
N TYR A 19 38.00 23.39 -43.97
CA TYR A 19 38.46 23.51 -42.58
C TYR A 19 37.64 24.53 -41.79
N ILE A 20 37.35 25.70 -42.37
CA ILE A 20 36.47 26.72 -41.75
C ILE A 20 35.08 26.13 -41.51
N THR A 21 34.51 25.44 -42.50
CA THR A 21 33.19 24.82 -42.38
C THR A 21 33.15 23.75 -41.28
N LEU A 22 34.21 22.92 -41.19
CA LEU A 22 34.36 21.94 -40.11
C LEU A 22 34.44 22.60 -38.73
N LEU A 23 35.20 23.69 -38.60
CA LEU A 23 35.28 24.43 -37.34
C LEU A 23 33.92 24.99 -36.90
N ASP A 24 33.14 25.51 -37.85
CA ASP A 24 31.79 26.02 -37.56
C ASP A 24 30.83 24.89 -37.14
N GLN A 25 30.92 23.72 -37.79
CA GLN A 25 30.15 22.53 -37.40
C GLN A 25 30.54 22.02 -36.00
N VAL A 26 31.84 21.98 -35.67
CA VAL A 26 32.32 21.57 -34.34
C VAL A 26 31.78 22.51 -33.26
N LYS A 27 31.81 23.83 -33.49
CA LYS A 27 31.24 24.82 -32.56
C LYS A 27 29.73 24.63 -32.39
N ALA A 28 28.99 24.44 -33.49
CA ALA A 28 27.56 24.20 -33.45
C ALA A 28 27.23 22.92 -32.66
N ASN A 29 27.98 21.84 -32.88
CA ASN A 29 27.81 20.58 -32.15
C ASN A 29 28.14 20.73 -30.66
N GLN A 30 29.21 21.46 -30.31
CA GLN A 30 29.54 21.75 -28.90
C GLN A 30 28.41 22.52 -28.21
N GLN A 31 27.83 23.51 -28.88
CA GLN A 31 26.68 24.25 -28.34
C GLN A 31 25.45 23.35 -28.18
N GLN A 32 25.18 22.46 -29.13
CA GLN A 32 24.09 21.49 -29.03
C GLN A 32 24.32 20.49 -27.89
N MET A 33 25.55 20.00 -27.71
CA MET A 33 25.90 19.12 -26.58
C MET A 33 25.68 19.81 -25.24
N SER A 34 26.15 21.05 -25.08
CA SER A 34 25.94 21.83 -23.85
C SER A 34 24.46 22.01 -23.53
N LYS A 35 23.64 22.36 -24.54
CA LYS A 35 22.18 22.46 -24.38
C LYS A 35 21.54 21.12 -24.02
N GLY A 36 21.99 20.05 -24.66
CA GLY A 36 21.51 18.70 -24.36
C GLY A 36 21.83 18.25 -22.94
N GLU A 37 23.02 18.59 -22.42
CA GLU A 37 23.41 18.32 -21.03
C GLU A 37 22.53 19.08 -20.03
N GLU A 38 22.26 20.37 -20.29
CA GLU A 38 21.35 21.18 -19.47
C GLU A 38 19.92 20.60 -19.47
N GLU A 39 19.41 20.20 -20.63
CA GLU A 39 18.08 19.56 -20.75
C GLU A 39 18.03 18.22 -19.99
N ILE A 40 19.07 17.39 -20.09
CA ILE A 40 19.15 16.12 -19.37
C ILE A 40 19.08 16.35 -17.85
N ASP A 41 19.80 17.33 -17.33
CA ASP A 41 19.82 17.59 -15.89
C ASP A 41 18.49 18.20 -15.40
N ALA A 42 17.87 19.07 -16.20
CA ALA A 42 16.51 19.57 -15.93
C ALA A 42 15.47 18.43 -15.92
N LEU A 43 15.57 17.50 -16.88
CA LEU A 43 14.70 16.33 -16.96
C LEU A 43 14.89 15.39 -15.77
N LYS A 44 16.13 15.08 -15.37
CA LYS A 44 16.41 14.26 -14.17
C LYS A 44 15.79 14.86 -12.92
N LYS A 45 15.93 16.18 -12.73
CA LYS A 45 15.32 16.88 -11.59
C LYS A 45 13.80 16.76 -11.61
N THR A 46 13.19 16.97 -12.77
CA THR A 46 11.73 16.84 -12.96
C THR A 46 11.24 15.43 -12.67
N VAL A 47 11.95 14.40 -13.18
CA VAL A 47 11.63 12.98 -12.93
C VAL A 47 11.70 12.66 -11.43
N PHE A 48 12.71 13.17 -10.73
CA PHE A 48 12.83 12.99 -9.28
C PHE A 48 11.67 13.64 -8.51
N GLU A 49 11.33 14.89 -8.83
CA GLU A 49 10.22 15.61 -8.20
C GLU A 49 8.87 14.91 -8.46
N GLN A 50 8.63 14.46 -9.69
CA GLN A 50 7.44 13.71 -10.06
C GLN A 50 7.36 12.36 -9.34
N ALA A 51 8.48 11.63 -9.21
CA ALA A 51 8.51 10.37 -8.49
C ALA A 51 8.13 10.56 -7.01
N MET A 52 8.64 11.61 -6.37
CA MET A 52 8.28 11.97 -5.00
C MET A 52 6.80 12.34 -4.87
N GLN A 53 6.25 13.08 -5.84
CA GLN A 53 4.84 13.44 -5.85
C GLN A 53 3.94 12.21 -6.04
N ILE A 54 4.27 11.31 -6.96
CA ILE A 54 3.54 10.05 -7.18
C ILE A 54 3.52 9.22 -5.90
N GLN A 55 4.67 9.07 -5.24
CA GLN A 55 4.74 8.33 -3.98
C GLN A 55 3.80 8.94 -2.93
N ARG A 56 3.84 10.27 -2.74
CA ARG A 56 2.97 10.96 -1.79
C ARG A 56 1.48 10.76 -2.12
N LEU A 57 1.10 10.88 -3.39
CA LEU A 57 -0.28 10.67 -3.82
C LEU A 57 -0.75 9.23 -3.58
N GLN A 58 0.11 8.25 -3.78
CA GLN A 58 -0.18 6.85 -3.47
C GLN A 58 -0.37 6.61 -1.97
N GLU A 59 0.46 7.25 -1.13
CA GLU A 59 0.33 7.21 0.33
C GLU A 59 -1.00 7.82 0.79
N ASP A 60 -1.34 9.02 0.31
CA ASP A 60 -2.58 9.73 0.63
C ASP A 60 -3.82 8.95 0.14
N GLN A 61 -3.75 8.37 -1.06
CA GLN A 61 -4.81 7.52 -1.61
C GLN A 61 -5.05 6.29 -0.72
N ASN A 62 -3.99 5.59 -0.33
CA ASN A 62 -4.12 4.44 0.55
C ASN A 62 -4.65 4.82 1.93
N GLU A 63 -4.24 5.95 2.49
CA GLU A 63 -4.77 6.44 3.78
C GLU A 63 -6.27 6.73 3.68
N SER A 64 -6.72 7.42 2.63
CA SER A 64 -8.13 7.69 2.37
C SER A 64 -8.95 6.41 2.19
N GLU A 65 -8.42 5.46 1.39
CA GLU A 65 -9.05 4.16 1.19
C GLU A 65 -9.16 3.38 2.51
N GLN A 66 -8.10 3.34 3.32
CA GLN A 66 -8.12 2.67 4.61
C GLN A 66 -9.09 3.35 5.59
N TYR A 67 -9.15 4.68 5.58
CA TYR A 67 -10.07 5.45 6.42
C TYR A 67 -11.52 5.12 6.08
N SER A 68 -11.86 4.97 4.79
CA SER A 68 -13.20 4.56 4.36
C SER A 68 -13.63 3.18 4.89
N ARG A 69 -12.65 2.31 5.21
CA ARG A 69 -12.85 0.95 5.72
C ARG A 69 -12.83 0.85 7.25
N ARG A 70 -12.61 1.96 7.98
CA ARG A 70 -12.40 1.93 9.44
C ARG A 70 -13.55 1.33 10.25
N ALA A 71 -14.79 1.46 9.75
CA ALA A 71 -15.99 0.91 10.35
C ALA A 71 -16.40 -0.44 9.74
N ASN A 72 -15.52 -1.06 8.95
CA ASN A 72 -15.75 -2.38 8.39
C ASN A 72 -15.09 -3.45 9.27
N LEU A 73 -15.76 -4.59 9.40
CA LEU A 73 -15.26 -5.78 10.07
C LEU A 73 -15.36 -6.97 9.12
N GLU A 74 -14.31 -7.76 9.08
CA GLU A 74 -14.31 -9.04 8.39
C GLU A 74 -14.57 -10.17 9.39
N ILE A 75 -15.57 -10.98 9.12
CA ILE A 75 -15.88 -12.19 9.88
C ILE A 75 -15.49 -13.39 9.02
N HIS A 76 -14.49 -14.11 9.51
CA HIS A 76 -13.94 -15.31 8.89
C HIS A 76 -14.49 -16.56 9.57
N GLY A 77 -14.73 -17.62 8.80
CA GLY A 77 -15.14 -18.93 9.32
C GLY A 77 -16.65 -19.11 9.56
N SER A 78 -17.48 -18.13 9.19
CA SER A 78 -18.94 -18.31 9.25
C SER A 78 -19.40 -19.26 8.14
N PRO A 79 -20.14 -20.35 8.44
CA PRO A 79 -20.72 -21.25 7.45
C PRO A 79 -21.41 -20.48 6.33
N PHE A 80 -21.40 -21.01 5.11
CA PHE A 80 -22.00 -20.34 3.96
C PHE A 80 -23.05 -21.24 3.35
N GLU A 81 -24.27 -20.72 3.25
CA GLU A 81 -25.37 -21.33 2.50
C GLU A 81 -25.73 -20.47 1.29
N LYS A 82 -26.09 -21.15 0.21
CA LYS A 82 -26.52 -20.45 -1.01
C LYS A 82 -27.85 -19.75 -0.70
N ASP A 83 -27.90 -18.45 -0.99
CA ASP A 83 -29.06 -17.57 -0.78
C ASP A 83 -29.37 -17.23 0.71
N GLU A 84 -28.36 -17.27 1.59
CA GLU A 84 -28.47 -16.82 2.99
C GLU A 84 -28.71 -15.30 3.16
N ASP A 85 -29.47 -14.91 4.18
CA ASP A 85 -29.45 -13.55 4.74
C ASP A 85 -28.70 -13.55 6.08
N PHE A 86 -27.49 -12.98 6.07
CA PHE A 86 -26.59 -12.96 7.23
C PHE A 86 -27.07 -12.03 8.38
N LYS A 87 -28.17 -11.29 8.22
CA LYS A 87 -28.66 -10.37 9.27
C LYS A 87 -29.07 -11.10 10.55
N ASP A 88 -29.74 -12.23 10.42
CA ASP A 88 -30.23 -12.99 11.57
C ASP A 88 -29.04 -13.63 12.30
N GLU A 89 -28.11 -14.26 11.56
CA GLU A 89 -26.85 -14.78 12.11
C GLU A 89 -26.03 -13.69 12.82
N LEU A 90 -25.95 -12.48 12.25
CA LEU A 90 -25.26 -11.37 12.89
C LEU A 90 -25.93 -10.97 14.21
N SER A 91 -27.26 -11.02 14.27
CA SER A 91 -28.02 -10.71 15.49
C SER A 91 -27.80 -11.77 16.56
N GLU A 92 -27.83 -13.05 16.19
CA GLU A 92 -27.49 -14.17 17.07
C GLU A 92 -26.05 -14.08 17.59
N LEU A 93 -25.10 -13.72 16.72
CA LEU A 93 -23.72 -13.47 17.10
C LEU A 93 -23.60 -12.34 18.12
N ALA A 94 -24.33 -11.25 17.94
CA ALA A 94 -24.33 -10.13 18.89
C ALA A 94 -24.80 -10.56 20.28
N VAL A 95 -25.87 -11.37 20.35
CA VAL A 95 -26.40 -11.95 21.60
C VAL A 95 -25.39 -12.88 22.24
N ALA A 96 -24.81 -13.81 21.48
CA ALA A 96 -23.80 -14.75 21.97
C ALA A 96 -22.54 -14.04 22.51
N LEU A 97 -22.16 -12.93 21.89
CA LEU A 97 -21.03 -12.09 22.30
C LEU A 97 -21.38 -11.09 23.42
N LYS A 98 -22.65 -11.04 23.87
CA LYS A 98 -23.14 -10.10 24.88
C LYS A 98 -22.86 -8.64 24.52
N LEU A 99 -22.95 -8.31 23.24
CA LEU A 99 -22.73 -6.95 22.78
C LEU A 99 -23.96 -6.09 23.14
N PRO A 100 -23.78 -4.89 23.71
CA PRO A 100 -24.90 -4.02 24.07
C PRO A 100 -25.64 -3.57 22.82
N ASN A 101 -26.93 -3.94 22.72
CA ASN A 101 -27.94 -3.46 21.76
C ASN A 101 -27.40 -3.12 20.36
N VAL A 102 -26.72 -4.06 19.69
CA VAL A 102 -26.44 -3.91 18.26
C VAL A 102 -27.75 -4.18 17.53
N SER A 103 -28.41 -3.11 17.11
CA SER A 103 -29.59 -3.20 16.25
C SER A 103 -29.15 -3.37 14.81
N LEU A 104 -29.98 -3.98 13.96
CA LEU A 104 -29.74 -3.97 12.51
C LEU A 104 -29.61 -2.54 11.94
N SER A 105 -30.15 -1.53 12.63
CA SER A 105 -29.94 -0.12 12.29
C SER A 105 -28.48 0.35 12.40
N ASP A 106 -27.64 -0.37 13.14
CA ASP A 106 -26.21 -0.06 13.29
C ASP A 106 -25.36 -0.63 12.14
N VAL A 107 -25.98 -1.38 11.23
CA VAL A 107 -25.33 -2.05 10.11
C VAL A 107 -25.77 -1.40 8.80
N LEU A 108 -24.81 -0.82 8.08
CA LEU A 108 -25.06 -0.19 6.78
C LEU A 108 -25.11 -1.21 5.64
N ALA A 109 -24.27 -2.25 5.71
CA ALA A 109 -24.22 -3.28 4.69
C ALA A 109 -23.59 -4.56 5.22
N ILE A 110 -24.08 -5.70 4.74
CA ILE A 110 -23.48 -7.01 4.94
C ILE A 110 -23.32 -7.64 3.55
N ARG A 111 -22.15 -8.20 3.27
CA ARG A 111 -21.91 -8.95 2.03
C ARG A 111 -20.80 -9.96 2.19
N ARG A 112 -20.88 -11.08 1.49
CA ARG A 112 -19.76 -12.01 1.34
C ARG A 112 -18.74 -11.44 0.33
N LEU A 113 -17.46 -11.55 0.66
CA LEU A 113 -16.37 -11.25 -0.26
C LEU A 113 -16.12 -12.43 -1.21
N PRO A 114 -15.77 -12.19 -2.48
CA PRO A 114 -15.40 -13.27 -3.39
C PRO A 114 -14.28 -14.13 -2.81
N SER A 115 -14.44 -15.44 -2.90
CA SER A 115 -13.52 -16.42 -2.34
C SER A 115 -12.96 -17.33 -3.44
N LYS A 116 -11.82 -17.98 -3.16
CA LYS A 116 -11.32 -19.03 -4.05
C LYS A 116 -12.21 -20.27 -3.91
N ARG A 117 -12.20 -21.16 -4.91
CA ARG A 117 -12.88 -22.46 -4.84
C ARG A 117 -12.43 -23.19 -3.56
N ASP A 118 -13.39 -23.83 -2.89
CA ASP A 118 -13.22 -24.62 -1.66
C ASP A 118 -12.82 -23.84 -0.40
N THR A 119 -13.02 -22.52 -0.38
CA THR A 119 -12.83 -21.71 0.84
C THR A 119 -14.09 -20.95 1.21
N VAL A 120 -14.48 -21.05 2.48
CA VAL A 120 -15.65 -20.35 3.04
C VAL A 120 -15.49 -18.83 2.81
N PRO A 121 -16.40 -18.18 2.08
CA PRO A 121 -16.28 -16.76 1.78
C PRO A 121 -16.38 -15.90 3.04
N VAL A 122 -15.53 -14.87 3.12
CA VAL A 122 -15.46 -13.95 4.27
C VAL A 122 -16.68 -13.04 4.27
N VAL A 123 -17.32 -12.84 5.42
CA VAL A 123 -18.39 -11.83 5.56
C VAL A 123 -17.76 -10.49 5.85
N LEU A 124 -18.10 -9.47 5.06
CA LEU A 124 -17.78 -8.09 5.32
C LEU A 124 -19.02 -7.38 5.86
N VAL A 125 -18.92 -6.87 7.08
CA VAL A 125 -19.94 -6.04 7.73
C VAL A 125 -19.44 -4.61 7.78
N ARG A 126 -20.25 -3.66 7.30
CA ARG A 126 -20.01 -2.22 7.43
C ARG A 126 -20.96 -1.66 8.48
N PHE A 127 -20.40 -1.11 9.55
CA PHE A 127 -21.17 -0.46 10.61
C PHE A 127 -21.37 1.03 10.33
N VAL A 128 -22.42 1.60 10.93
CA VAL A 128 -22.70 3.04 10.91
C VAL A 128 -21.59 3.83 11.62
N SER A 129 -21.05 3.29 12.70
CA SER A 129 -20.07 3.98 13.54
C SER A 129 -18.84 3.11 13.83
N LEU A 130 -17.70 3.79 14.03
CA LEU A 130 -16.47 3.14 14.47
C LEU A 130 -16.62 2.54 15.88
N SER A 131 -17.38 3.18 16.77
CA SER A 131 -17.59 2.70 18.14
C SER A 131 -18.29 1.34 18.17
N VAL A 132 -19.31 1.13 17.32
CA VAL A 132 -19.96 -0.18 17.16
C VAL A 132 -18.95 -1.19 16.64
N LYS A 133 -18.20 -0.89 15.57
CA LYS A 133 -17.16 -1.80 15.07
C LYS A 133 -16.13 -2.17 16.16
N GLU A 134 -15.74 -1.22 17.01
CA GLU A 134 -14.76 -1.46 18.08
C GLU A 134 -15.32 -2.33 19.21
N SER A 135 -16.63 -2.27 19.52
CA SER A 135 -17.25 -3.19 20.49
C SER A 135 -17.21 -4.64 19.99
N TRP A 136 -17.53 -4.86 18.71
CA TRP A 136 -17.34 -6.16 18.06
C TRP A 136 -15.89 -6.62 18.08
N SER A 137 -14.96 -5.71 17.80
CA SER A 137 -13.51 -5.99 17.81
C SER A 137 -12.98 -6.36 19.21
N ALA A 138 -13.55 -5.80 20.26
CA ALA A 138 -13.20 -6.11 21.65
C ALA A 138 -13.69 -7.51 22.06
N ALA A 139 -14.82 -7.98 21.49
CA ALA A 139 -15.37 -9.30 21.76
C ALA A 139 -14.56 -10.47 21.14
N ARG A 140 -13.48 -10.18 20.38
CA ARG A 140 -12.54 -11.19 19.84
C ARG A 140 -12.04 -12.20 20.87
N GLY A 141 -11.79 -11.75 22.11
CA GLY A 141 -11.31 -12.61 23.19
C GLY A 141 -12.30 -13.73 23.55
N SER A 142 -13.60 -13.47 23.40
CA SER A 142 -14.68 -14.41 23.72
C SER A 142 -14.90 -15.48 22.65
N LEU A 143 -14.51 -15.23 21.39
CA LEU A 143 -14.75 -16.14 20.27
C LEU A 143 -14.14 -17.53 20.50
N ARG A 144 -12.94 -17.59 21.09
CA ARG A 144 -12.27 -18.87 21.40
C ARG A 144 -13.09 -19.69 22.41
N GLN A 145 -13.60 -19.05 23.46
CA GLN A 145 -14.38 -19.71 24.50
C GLN A 145 -15.73 -20.20 23.94
N LEU A 146 -16.42 -19.36 23.15
CA LEU A 146 -17.70 -19.71 22.53
C LEU A 146 -17.57 -20.85 21.52
N HIS A 147 -16.45 -20.91 20.80
CA HIS A 147 -16.16 -22.06 19.94
C HIS A 147 -15.91 -23.33 20.75
N GLN A 148 -15.15 -23.24 21.84
CA GLN A 148 -14.86 -24.40 22.71
C GLN A 148 -16.10 -24.95 23.41
N SER A 149 -17.07 -24.09 23.73
CA SER A 149 -18.35 -24.51 24.30
C SER A 149 -19.35 -25.03 23.26
N GLY A 150 -19.01 -25.01 21.97
CA GLY A 150 -19.91 -25.39 20.88
C GLY A 150 -21.03 -24.38 20.61
N ALA A 151 -20.98 -23.19 21.21
CA ALA A 151 -22.01 -22.17 21.04
C ALA A 151 -21.89 -21.46 19.68
N LEU A 152 -20.68 -21.38 19.13
CA LEU A 152 -20.39 -20.77 17.82
C LEU A 152 -19.39 -21.61 17.01
N PRO A 153 -19.40 -21.49 15.67
CA PRO A 153 -18.32 -22.01 14.84
C PRO A 153 -16.99 -21.31 15.14
N LYS A 154 -15.90 -21.82 14.57
CA LYS A 154 -14.57 -21.23 14.72
C LYS A 154 -14.47 -19.91 13.93
N LEU A 155 -14.83 -18.81 14.59
CA LEU A 155 -14.84 -17.48 13.99
C LEU A 155 -13.55 -16.70 14.26
N CYS A 156 -13.21 -15.79 13.33
CA CYS A 156 -12.16 -14.81 13.52
C CYS A 156 -12.62 -13.44 13.00
N PHE A 157 -12.49 -12.41 13.84
CA PHE A 157 -12.82 -11.04 13.48
C PHE A 157 -11.56 -10.23 13.15
N ASN A 158 -11.49 -9.72 11.93
CA ASN A 158 -10.35 -8.94 11.44
C ASN A 158 -10.78 -7.54 11.00
N ASP A 159 -9.83 -6.60 11.05
CA ASP A 159 -10.01 -5.29 10.44
C ASP A 159 -9.97 -5.43 8.91
N ASN A 160 -10.84 -4.72 8.20
CA ASN A 160 -10.81 -4.69 6.73
C ASN A 160 -9.69 -3.79 6.21
N LEU A 161 -8.55 -4.40 5.89
CA LEU A 161 -7.37 -3.69 5.41
C LEU A 161 -7.39 -3.44 3.90
N THR A 162 -6.74 -2.35 3.47
CA THR A 162 -6.32 -2.22 2.07
C THR A 162 -5.33 -3.31 1.71
N LYS A 163 -5.13 -3.57 0.41
CA LYS A 163 -4.12 -4.54 -0.04
C LYS A 163 -2.74 -4.16 0.49
N PHE A 164 -2.36 -2.90 0.34
CA PHE A 164 -1.10 -2.37 0.84
C PHE A 164 -0.94 -2.58 2.35
N ASN A 165 -1.93 -2.22 3.17
CA ASN A 165 -1.81 -2.38 4.62
C ASN A 165 -1.80 -3.86 5.06
N ARG A 166 -2.50 -4.74 4.35
CA ARG A 166 -2.43 -6.18 4.61
C ARG A 166 -1.04 -6.73 4.32
N ASP A 167 -0.45 -6.34 3.18
CA ASP A 167 0.90 -6.75 2.80
C ASP A 167 1.93 -6.16 3.77
N LEU A 168 1.79 -4.88 4.16
CA LEU A 168 2.63 -4.23 5.15
C LEU A 168 2.55 -4.91 6.52
N PHE A 169 1.35 -5.31 6.95
CA PHE A 169 1.17 -6.04 8.21
C PHE A 169 1.87 -7.40 8.17
N TRP A 170 1.80 -8.10 7.04
CA TRP A 170 2.50 -9.36 6.86
C TRP A 170 4.02 -9.17 7.01
N HIS A 171 4.61 -8.18 6.32
CA HIS A 171 6.04 -7.87 6.46
C HIS A 171 6.41 -7.48 7.90
N ALA A 172 5.61 -6.62 8.53
CA ALA A 172 5.86 -6.15 9.89
C ALA A 172 5.79 -7.30 10.90
N ARG A 173 4.81 -8.19 10.77
CA ARG A 173 4.64 -9.35 11.63
C ARG A 173 5.76 -10.37 11.45
N THR A 174 6.21 -10.60 10.21
CA THR A 174 7.35 -11.48 9.91
C THR A 174 8.63 -10.94 10.55
N ALA A 175 8.95 -9.67 10.28
CA ALA A 175 10.13 -9.02 10.88
C ALA A 175 10.07 -9.00 12.42
N ALA A 176 8.90 -8.69 12.99
CA ALA A 176 8.68 -8.70 14.44
C ALA A 176 8.98 -10.09 15.03
N LYS A 177 8.47 -11.15 14.40
CA LYS A 177 8.73 -12.54 14.81
C LYS A 177 10.23 -12.87 14.77
N ASP A 178 10.90 -12.54 13.67
CA ASP A 178 12.32 -12.84 13.46
C ASP A 178 13.23 -12.10 14.44
N LYS A 179 12.80 -10.92 14.89
CA LYS A 179 13.52 -10.09 15.88
C LYS A 179 13.07 -10.30 17.33
N GLY A 180 12.21 -11.30 17.58
CA GLY A 180 11.75 -11.65 18.92
C GLY A 180 10.83 -10.61 19.57
N TYR A 181 10.07 -9.85 18.79
CA TYR A 181 9.03 -8.98 19.32
C TYR A 181 7.84 -9.82 19.79
N LEU A 182 7.34 -9.54 21.00
CA LEU A 182 6.21 -10.25 21.59
C LEU A 182 4.88 -9.93 20.92
N PHE A 183 4.72 -8.72 20.39
CA PHE A 183 3.42 -8.24 19.93
C PHE A 183 3.49 -7.61 18.53
N ALA A 184 2.58 -8.03 17.65
CA ALA A 184 2.31 -7.40 16.36
C ALA A 184 0.80 -7.51 16.06
N TRP A 185 0.13 -6.38 15.90
CA TRP A 185 -1.32 -6.34 15.72
C TRP A 185 -1.78 -5.15 14.88
N VAL A 186 -3.06 -5.22 14.51
CA VAL A 186 -3.76 -4.17 13.79
C VAL A 186 -4.86 -3.62 14.68
N LYS A 187 -5.00 -2.30 14.74
CA LYS A 187 -6.11 -1.63 15.41
C LYS A 187 -6.58 -0.45 14.59
N THR A 188 -7.85 -0.48 14.20
CA THR A 188 -8.51 0.56 13.40
C THR A 188 -7.74 0.81 12.09
N GLY A 189 -7.31 -0.28 11.45
CA GLY A 189 -6.54 -0.23 10.20
C GLY A 189 -5.09 0.27 10.33
N LYS A 190 -4.60 0.55 11.55
CA LYS A 190 -3.21 0.94 11.82
C LYS A 190 -2.42 -0.25 12.37
N ILE A 191 -1.18 -0.40 11.93
CA ILE A 191 -0.30 -1.50 12.30
C ILE A 191 0.63 -1.08 13.42
N TYR A 192 0.73 -1.94 14.43
CA TYR A 192 1.57 -1.72 15.60
C TYR A 192 2.42 -2.94 15.90
N VAL A 193 3.63 -2.69 16.37
CA VAL A 193 4.54 -3.71 16.90
C VAL A 193 5.13 -3.23 18.22
N LYS A 194 5.38 -4.17 19.14
CA LYS A 194 5.94 -3.89 20.46
C LYS A 194 6.83 -5.05 20.91
N LYS A 195 8.07 -4.74 21.31
CA LYS A 195 9.08 -5.78 21.56
C LYS A 195 8.81 -6.55 22.85
N THR A 196 8.58 -5.83 23.94
CA THR A 196 8.22 -6.35 25.26
C THR A 196 7.05 -5.55 25.85
N GLU A 197 6.55 -5.93 27.02
CA GLU A 197 5.47 -5.17 27.69
C GLU A 197 5.88 -3.74 28.05
N ASP A 198 7.15 -3.50 28.35
CA ASP A 198 7.68 -2.18 28.72
C ASP A 198 8.29 -1.39 27.55
N ALA A 199 8.47 -2.04 26.39
CA ALA A 199 9.05 -1.39 25.22
C ALA A 199 8.13 -0.30 24.63
N PRO A 200 8.68 0.72 23.96
CA PRO A 200 7.87 1.70 23.25
C PRO A 200 7.05 1.06 22.13
N LEU A 201 5.83 1.56 21.94
CA LEU A 201 4.94 1.15 20.85
C LEU A 201 5.45 1.73 19.52
N LEU A 202 5.69 0.87 18.52
CA LEU A 202 6.08 1.29 17.18
C LEU A 202 4.87 1.20 16.24
N ARG A 203 4.52 2.31 15.59
CA ARG A 203 3.56 2.32 14.49
C ARG A 203 4.28 2.09 13.17
N ILE A 204 3.78 1.15 12.38
CA ILE A 204 4.27 0.84 11.02
C ILE A 204 3.24 1.38 10.03
N SER A 205 3.66 2.31 9.18
CA SER A 205 2.79 3.01 8.22
C SER A 205 3.26 2.92 6.77
N LYS A 206 4.54 2.60 6.56
CA LYS A 206 5.16 2.41 5.25
C LYS A 206 6.22 1.31 5.31
N LEU A 207 6.64 0.82 4.15
CA LEU A 207 7.63 -0.27 4.06
C LEU A 207 8.98 0.09 4.71
N SER A 208 9.42 1.34 4.62
CA SER A 208 10.67 1.77 5.28
C SER A 208 10.59 1.76 6.80
N ASP A 209 9.40 1.76 7.40
CA ASP A 209 9.25 1.62 8.86
C ASP A 209 9.61 0.22 9.35
N ILE A 210 9.64 -0.80 8.47
CA ILE A 210 10.06 -2.17 8.83
C ILE A 210 11.49 -2.17 9.39
N ALA A 211 12.37 -1.29 8.89
CA ALA A 211 13.75 -1.16 9.37
C ALA A 211 13.85 -0.71 10.84
N LYS A 212 12.76 -0.19 11.43
CA LYS A 212 12.67 0.17 12.86
C LYS A 212 12.52 -1.06 13.77
N ILE A 213 12.24 -2.24 13.20
CA ILE A 213 12.09 -3.50 13.92
C ILE A 213 13.47 -4.16 14.02
N GLN A 214 14.11 -4.04 15.18
CA GLN A 214 15.50 -4.48 15.41
C GLN A 214 15.65 -5.44 16.59
#